data_AF-A0A6G1IPK0-F1
#
_entry.id   AF-A0A6G1IPK0-F1
#
_cell.length_a   1.000
_cell.length_b   1.000
_cell.length_c   1.000
_cell.angle_alpha   90.00
_cell.angle_beta   90.00
_cell.angle_gamma   90.00
#
_symmetry.space_group_name_H-M   'P 1'
#
loop_
_entity.id
_entity.type
_entity.pdbx_description
1 polymer ?
#
loop_
_entity_poly.entity_id
_entity_poly.type
_entity_poly.pdbx_seq_one_letter_code
_entity_poly.pdbx_strand_id
1 'polypeptide(L)'
;MDLGGASSSLAGLDLNKLSDRDKHELQQFVVNESQKARIQSSIHSLTDTCFRKCIPGGTIKKGQLDKYEEPCVRQCVDRFLDANLVVLKELERLRQ
;
A
#
# COMPACT_ATOMS: atom_id res chain seq x y z
N MET A 1 -0.37 -7.25 17.05
CA MET A 1 0.32 -7.55 15.77
C MET A 1 -0.59 -8.49 15.00
N ASP A 2 -1.47 -7.92 14.18
CA ASP A 2 -2.53 -8.64 13.48
C ASP A 2 -1.99 -9.57 12.38
N LEU A 3 -2.02 -10.87 12.68
CA LEU A 3 -1.89 -11.98 11.73
C LEU A 3 -3.23 -12.29 11.02
N GLY A 4 -4.28 -11.49 11.24
CA GLY A 4 -5.65 -11.78 10.81
C GLY A 4 -5.89 -11.81 9.30
N GLY A 5 -5.02 -11.21 8.49
CA GLY A 5 -5.19 -11.18 7.03
C GLY A 5 -4.77 -12.46 6.29
N ALA A 6 -3.95 -13.32 6.91
CA ALA A 6 -3.50 -14.57 6.29
C ALA A 6 -4.54 -15.71 6.41
N SER A 7 -5.51 -15.58 7.31
CA SER A 7 -6.46 -16.66 7.60
C SER A 7 -7.50 -16.87 6.49
N SER A 8 -7.83 -15.86 5.68
CA SER A 8 -8.87 -16.02 4.64
C SER A 8 -8.36 -16.75 3.38
N SER A 9 -7.06 -16.67 3.08
CA SER A 9 -6.44 -17.28 1.89
C SER A 9 -5.91 -18.71 2.12
N LEU A 10 -5.89 -19.18 3.37
CA LEU A 10 -5.37 -20.50 3.78
C LEU A 10 -6.47 -21.46 4.27
N ALA A 11 -7.76 -21.10 4.14
CA ALA A 11 -8.89 -21.80 4.76
C ALA A 11 -9.08 -23.29 4.37
N GLY A 12 -8.27 -23.83 3.45
CA GLY A 12 -8.30 -25.23 3.03
C GLY A 12 -6.98 -26.01 3.18
N LEU A 13 -5.93 -25.43 3.77
CA LEU A 13 -4.61 -26.06 3.89
C LEU A 13 -4.34 -26.52 5.33
N ASP A 14 -4.21 -27.83 5.53
CA ASP A 14 -3.81 -28.42 6.81
C ASP A 14 -2.30 -28.25 7.01
N LEU A 15 -1.92 -27.15 7.67
CA LEU A 15 -0.54 -26.75 7.94
C LEU A 15 0.25 -27.76 8.80
N ASN A 16 -0.45 -28.66 9.51
CA ASN A 16 0.19 -29.67 10.35
C ASN A 16 0.81 -30.82 9.54
N LYS A 17 0.40 -30.99 8.28
CA LYS A 17 0.94 -32.00 7.36
C LYS A 17 2.18 -31.55 6.59
N LEU A 18 2.58 -30.28 6.72
CA LEU A 18 3.76 -29.72 6.08
C LEU A 18 5.02 -30.09 6.87
N SER A 19 6.12 -30.35 6.16
CA SER A 19 7.43 -30.48 6.79
C SER A 19 7.86 -29.13 7.39
N ASP A 20 8.77 -29.14 8.37
CA ASP A 20 9.25 -27.88 8.98
C ASP A 20 9.94 -26.96 7.97
N ARG A 21 10.56 -27.53 6.93
CA ARG A 21 11.10 -26.78 5.79
C ARG A 21 10.00 -26.08 5.01
N ASP A 22 8.93 -26.80 4.64
CA ASP A 22 7.84 -26.21 3.86
C ASP A 22 7.06 -25.15 4.66
N LYS A 23 6.95 -25.31 5.98
CA LYS A 23 6.40 -24.28 6.88
C LYS A 23 7.24 -23.01 6.85
N HIS A 24 8.57 -23.14 6.88
CA HIS A 24 9.47 -21.99 6.82
C HIS A 24 9.37 -21.26 5.47
N GLU A 25 9.38 -22.00 4.37
CA GLU A 25 9.22 -21.45 3.01
C GLU A 25 7.87 -20.75 2.84
N LEU A 26 6.78 -21.37 3.31
CA LEU A 26 5.45 -20.78 3.29
C LEU A 26 5.37 -19.50 4.12
N GLN A 27 5.98 -19.48 5.31
CA GLN A 27 6.02 -18.28 6.15
C GLN A 27 6.73 -17.13 5.41
N GLN A 28 7.87 -17.40 4.78
CA GLN A 28 8.60 -16.42 3.99
C GLN A 28 7.78 -15.94 2.79
N PHE A 29 7.10 -16.85 2.10
CA PHE A 29 6.20 -16.52 0.99
C PHE A 29 5.06 -15.60 1.44
N VAL A 30 4.37 -15.94 2.53
CA VAL A 30 3.28 -15.13 3.08
C VAL A 30 3.75 -13.74 3.47
N VAL A 31 4.93 -13.63 4.10
CA VAL A 31 5.52 -12.32 4.43
C VAL A 31 5.76 -11.50 3.16
N ASN A 32 6.36 -12.10 2.13
CA ASN A 32 6.63 -11.42 0.86
C ASN A 32 5.34 -10.97 0.15
N GLU A 33 4.34 -11.84 0.04
CA GLU A 33 3.07 -11.51 -0.59
C GLU A 33 2.29 -10.46 0.21
N SER A 34 2.34 -10.52 1.54
CA SER A 34 1.73 -9.49 2.39
C SER A 34 2.38 -8.11 2.19
N GLN A 35 3.70 -8.06 2.02
CA GLN A 35 4.41 -6.82 1.72
C GLN A 35 4.01 -6.26 0.35
N LYS A 36 3.94 -7.12 -0.68
CA LYS A 36 3.45 -6.73 -2.01
C LYS A 36 2.03 -6.19 -1.95
N ALA A 37 1.13 -6.87 -1.25
CA ALA A 37 -0.26 -6.45 -1.09
C ALA A 37 -0.38 -5.07 -0.41
N ARG A 38 0.45 -4.80 0.61
CA ARG A 38 0.53 -3.48 1.25
C ARG A 38 0.97 -2.39 0.28
N ILE A 39 2.01 -2.66 -0.54
CA ILE A 39 2.48 -1.71 -1.55
C ILE A 39 1.38 -1.43 -2.57
N GLN A 40 0.69 -2.46 -3.07
CA GLN A 40 -0.42 -2.30 -4.01
C GLN A 40 -1.57 -1.46 -3.42
N SER A 41 -1.93 -1.71 -2.16
CA SER A 41 -2.95 -0.92 -1.46
C SER A 41 -2.55 0.56 -1.36
N SER A 42 -1.28 0.84 -1.03
CA SER A 42 -0.74 2.20 -1.00
C SER A 42 -0.76 2.87 -2.39
N ILE A 43 -0.40 2.14 -3.46
CA ILE A 43 -0.48 2.64 -4.84
C ILE A 43 -1.91 3.03 -5.19
N HIS A 44 -2.90 2.17 -4.88
CA HIS A 44 -4.31 2.48 -5.13
C HIS A 44 -4.79 3.72 -4.36
N SER A 45 -4.44 3.83 -3.07
CA SER A 45 -4.82 4.97 -2.24
C SER A 45 -4.21 6.29 -2.73
N LEU A 46 -2.92 6.27 -3.06
CA LEU A 46 -2.22 7.43 -3.64
C LEU A 46 -2.81 7.81 -5.00
N THR A 47 -3.12 6.83 -5.84
CA THR A 47 -3.71 7.06 -7.16
C THR A 47 -5.08 7.71 -7.02
N ASP A 48 -5.99 7.20 -6.18
CA ASP A 48 -7.31 7.82 -5.98
C ASP A 48 -7.18 9.25 -5.45
N THR A 49 -6.34 9.45 -4.43
CA THR A 49 -6.13 10.76 -3.80
C THR A 49 -5.56 11.78 -4.80
N CYS A 50 -4.49 11.41 -5.50
CA CYS A 50 -3.79 12.32 -6.40
C CYS A 50 -4.54 12.54 -7.70
N PHE A 51 -5.27 11.54 -8.20
CA PHE A 51 -6.15 11.70 -9.35
C PHE A 51 -7.23 12.75 -9.06
N ARG A 52 -7.92 12.66 -7.92
CA ARG A 52 -8.95 13.65 -7.51
C ARG A 52 -8.38 15.06 -7.34
N LYS A 53 -7.15 15.19 -6.84
CA LYS A 53 -6.51 16.49 -6.60
C LYS A 53 -5.96 17.14 -7.87
N CYS A 54 -5.37 16.34 -8.76
CA CYS A 54 -4.66 16.85 -9.93
C CYS A 54 -5.49 16.88 -11.21
N ILE A 55 -6.58 16.10 -11.25
CA ILE A 55 -7.50 16.02 -12.40
C ILE A 55 -8.91 16.39 -11.90
N PRO A 56 -9.11 17.67 -11.50
CA PRO A 56 -10.37 18.12 -10.92
C PRO A 56 -11.52 17.93 -11.90
N GLY A 57 -12.65 17.42 -11.42
CA GLY A 57 -13.82 17.13 -12.24
C GLY A 57 -13.69 15.90 -13.16
N GLY A 58 -12.59 15.14 -13.07
CA GLY A 58 -12.41 13.89 -13.81
C GLY A 58 -12.40 14.05 -15.33
N THR A 59 -12.16 15.27 -15.83
CA THR A 59 -12.19 15.57 -17.26
C THR A 59 -10.89 15.13 -17.90
N ILE A 60 -10.85 13.87 -18.35
CA ILE A 60 -9.72 13.31 -19.08
C ILE A 60 -9.77 13.81 -20.52
N LYS A 61 -8.86 14.71 -20.89
CA LYS A 61 -8.81 15.28 -22.26
C LYS A 61 -8.10 14.36 -23.25
N LYS A 62 -7.10 13.59 -22.78
CA LYS A 62 -6.25 12.67 -23.55
C LYS A 62 -5.82 11.51 -22.66
N GLY A 63 -5.33 10.42 -23.25
CA GLY A 63 -4.86 9.25 -22.47
C GLY A 63 -3.54 9.47 -21.71
N GLN A 64 -2.80 10.54 -22.02
CA GLN A 64 -1.56 10.91 -21.34
C GLN A 64 -1.81 12.10 -20.43
N LEU A 65 -1.11 12.14 -19.29
CA LEU A 65 -1.11 13.30 -18.40
C LEU A 65 -0.57 14.52 -19.15
N ASP A 66 -1.27 15.65 -19.04
CA ASP A 66 -0.83 16.90 -19.63
C ASP A 66 0.30 17.56 -18.82
N LYS A 67 0.84 18.66 -19.35
CA LYS A 67 1.97 19.40 -18.76
C LYS A 67 1.69 19.99 -17.36
N TYR A 68 0.44 20.01 -16.92
CA TYR A 68 0.02 20.43 -15.59
C TYR A 68 -0.31 19.23 -14.71
N GLU A 69 -0.92 18.17 -15.27
CA GLU A 69 -1.30 16.96 -14.56
C GLU A 69 -0.07 16.14 -14.10
N GLU A 70 0.91 15.89 -14.98
CA GLU A 70 2.10 15.11 -14.63
C GLU A 70 2.90 15.69 -13.44
N PRO A 71 3.31 16.97 -13.46
CA PRO A 71 4.01 17.55 -12.31
C PRO A 71 3.13 17.62 -11.06
N CYS A 72 1.81 17.81 -11.21
CA CYS A 72 0.90 17.78 -10.07
C CYS A 72 0.88 16.40 -9.41
N VAL A 73 0.70 15.31 -10.17
CA VAL A 73 0.63 13.95 -9.62
C VAL A 73 1.94 13.58 -8.92
N ARG A 74 3.09 13.92 -9.52
CA ARG A 74 4.41 13.71 -8.88
C ARG A 74 4.49 14.43 -7.54
N GLN A 75 4.20 15.73 -7.51
CA GLN A 75 4.25 16.52 -6.29
C GLN A 75 3.21 16.07 -5.26
N CYS A 76 2.02 15.62 -5.69
CA CYS A 76 0.99 15.12 -4.80
C CYS A 76 1.46 13.91 -3.99
N VAL A 77 2.11 12.95 -4.65
CA VAL A 77 2.67 11.78 -3.96
C VAL A 77 3.76 12.19 -2.99
N ASP A 78 4.71 13.04 -3.41
CA ASP A 78 5.79 13.53 -2.53
C ASP A 78 5.23 14.26 -1.29
N ARG A 79 4.26 15.16 -1.49
CA ARG A 79 3.60 15.88 -0.39
C ARG A 79 2.81 14.95 0.53
N PHE A 80 2.18 13.91 -0.02
CA PHE A 80 1.47 12.93 0.80
C PHE A 80 2.44 12.18 1.70
N LEU A 81 3.57 11.71 1.18
CA LEU A 81 4.57 11.00 1.97
C LEU A 81 5.17 11.90 3.06
N ASP A 82 5.52 13.15 2.72
CA ASP A 82 6.01 14.13 3.70
C ASP A 82 5.00 14.39 4.82
N ALA A 83 3.72 14.58 4.48
CA ALA A 83 2.67 14.79 5.47
C ALA A 83 2.50 13.57 6.38
N ASN A 84 2.54 12.36 5.84
CA ASN A 84 2.48 11.14 6.66
C ASN A 84 3.66 11.04 7.62
N LEU A 85 4.87 11.37 7.19
CA LEU A 85 6.05 11.38 8.06
C LEU A 85 5.92 12.40 9.20
N VAL A 86 5.35 13.57 8.93
CA VAL A 86 5.06 14.57 9.97
C VAL A 86 4.06 14.03 10.99
N VAL A 87 2.96 13.42 10.52
CA VAL A 87 1.96 12.83 11.41
C VAL A 87 2.56 11.71 12.26
N LEU A 88 3.34 10.80 11.65
CA LEU A 88 3.98 9.71 12.37
C LEU A 88 4.93 10.22 13.46
N LYS A 89 5.77 11.20 13.16
CA LYS A 89 6.67 11.82 14.15
C LYS A 89 5.90 12.43 15.32
N GLU A 90 4.78 13.08 15.04
CA GLU A 90 3.95 13.67 16.09
C GLU A 90 3.26 12.60 16.95
N LEU A 91 2.78 11.52 16.34
CA LEU A 91 2.23 10.37 17.07
C LEU A 91 3.29 9.70 17.94
N GLU A 92 4.52 9.54 17.46
CA GLU A 92 5.64 9.02 18.25
C GLU A 92 5.95 9.91 19.45
N ARG A 93 5.96 11.24 19.26
CA ARG A 93 6.15 12.22 20.33
C ARG A 93 5.07 12.11 21.41
N LEU A 94 3.81 11.87 21.03
CA LEU A 94 2.68 11.73 21.97
C LEU A 94 2.67 10.40 22.75
N ARG A 95 3.45 9.40 22.31
CA ARG A 95 3.55 8.10 22.99
C ARG A 95 4.59 8.08 24.11
N GLN A 96 5.41 9.14 24.23
CA GLN A 96 6.41 9.35 25.28
C GLN A 96 5.79 10.16 26.42
#